data_AF-A0A285SY84-F1
#
_entry.id   AF-A0A285SY84-F1
#
_cell.length_a   1.000
_cell.length_b   1.000
_cell.length_c   1.000
_cell.angle_alpha   90.00
_cell.angle_beta   90.00
_cell.angle_gamma   90.00
#
_symmetry.space_group_name_H-M   'P 1'
#
loop_
_entity.id
_entity.type
_entity.pdbx_description
1 polymer ?
#
loop_
_entity_poly.entity_id
_entity_poly.type
_entity_poly.pdbx_seq_one_letter_code
_entity_poly.pdbx_strand_id
1 'polypeptide(L)'
;MGIFFWPFMIASIVLSVMAIASKKASLLVITFILFIPISLYLAATPRFEWWGMVFPLFYLGAAYFLRKNIRWLSAMLISPNILLIGWIGFTVMFQ
;
A
#
# COMPACT_ATOMS: atom_id res chain seq x y z
N MET A 1 -4.06 11.62 -15.12
CA MET A 1 -3.58 10.89 -13.93
C MET A 1 -3.80 9.37 -13.97
N GLY A 2 -4.48 8.79 -14.97
CA GLY A 2 -4.82 7.35 -14.96
C GLY A 2 -3.69 6.37 -15.31
N ILE A 3 -2.71 6.77 -16.13
CA ILE A 3 -1.71 5.82 -16.67
C ILE A 3 -0.74 5.31 -15.61
N PHE A 4 -0.31 6.16 -14.67
CA PHE A 4 0.64 5.77 -13.63
C PHE A 4 -0.02 5.19 -12.37
N PHE A 5 -1.34 5.33 -12.25
CA PHE A 5 -2.09 4.85 -11.08
C PHE A 5 -1.95 3.33 -10.92
N TRP A 6 -2.26 2.58 -11.97
CA TRP A 6 -2.20 1.12 -11.96
C TRP A 6 -0.79 0.55 -11.81
N PRO A 7 0.22 0.99 -12.59
CA PRO A 7 1.59 0.51 -12.43
C PRO A 7 2.14 0.74 -11.02
N PHE A 8 1.94 1.93 -10.44
CA PHE A 8 2.38 2.20 -9.08
C PHE A 8 1.64 1.38 -8.05
N MET A 9 0.34 1.16 -8.26
CA MET A 9 -0.49 0.36 -7.35
C MET A 9 -0.04 -1.10 -7.34
N ILE A 10 0.12 -1.70 -8.53
CA ILE A 10 0.59 -3.08 -8.66
C ILE A 10 2.02 -3.20 -8.12
N ALA A 11 2.92 -2.29 -8.50
CA ALA A 11 4.29 -2.28 -8.02
C ALA A 11 4.38 -2.16 -6.50
N SER A 12 3.49 -1.37 -5.87
CA SER A 12 3.44 -1.22 -4.41
C SER A 12 3.09 -2.53 -3.71
N ILE A 13 2.13 -3.31 -4.24
CA ILE A 13 1.80 -4.63 -3.70
C ILE A 13 3.01 -5.56 -3.84
N VAL A 14 3.56 -5.65 -5.04
CA VAL A 14 4.67 -6.56 -5.33
C VAL A 14 5.87 -6.25 -4.42
N LEU A 15 6.24 -4.98 -4.31
CA LEU A 15 7.30 -4.53 -3.41
C LEU A 15 6.98 -4.85 -1.94
N SER A 16 5.74 -4.67 -1.49
CA SER A 16 5.35 -4.94 -0.12
C SER A 16 5.46 -6.42 0.27
N VAL A 17 5.07 -7.31 -0.65
CA VAL A 17 5.19 -8.77 -0.47
C VAL A 17 6.67 -9.18 -0.51
N MET A 18 7.42 -8.67 -1.49
CA MET A 18 8.87 -8.90 -1.59
C MET A 18 9.62 -8.43 -0.35
N ALA A 19 9.18 -7.33 0.26
CA ALA A 19 9.76 -6.80 1.48
C ALA A 19 9.63 -7.76 2.66
N ILE A 20 8.44 -8.32 2.87
CA ILE A 20 8.20 -9.32 3.93
C ILE A 20 8.99 -10.59 3.64
N ALA A 21 8.94 -11.10 2.40
CA ALA A 21 9.64 -12.33 2.01
C ALA A 21 11.16 -12.20 2.18
N SER A 22 11.73 -11.07 1.76
CA SER A 22 13.17 -10.79 1.85
C SER A 22 13.60 -10.24 3.21
N LYS A 23 12.66 -9.98 4.14
CA LYS A 23 12.87 -9.27 5.41
C LYS A 23 13.56 -7.90 5.27
N LYS A 24 13.39 -7.22 4.14
CA LYS A 24 14.03 -5.94 3.84
C LYS A 24 13.05 -4.79 4.13
N ALA A 25 13.16 -4.20 5.33
CA ALA A 25 12.32 -3.07 5.73
C ALA A 25 12.45 -1.84 4.81
N SER A 26 13.60 -1.65 4.16
CA SER A 26 13.80 -0.59 3.17
C SER A 26 12.83 -0.68 1.98
N LEU A 27 12.44 -1.89 1.56
CA LEU A 27 11.46 -2.07 0.48
C LEU A 27 10.07 -1.56 0.88
N LEU A 28 9.69 -1.62 2.16
CA LEU A 28 8.43 -1.04 2.65
C LEU A 28 8.46 0.49 2.67
N VAL A 29 9.63 1.09 2.91
CA VAL A 29 9.80 2.55 2.81
C VAL A 29 9.68 3.01 1.35
N ILE A 30 10.27 2.27 0.41
CA ILE A 30 10.09 2.55 -1.03
C ILE A 30 8.63 2.40 -1.42
N THR A 31 7.96 1.36 -0.91
CA THR A 31 6.52 1.14 -1.13
C THR A 31 5.70 2.33 -0.61
N PHE A 32 6.01 2.86 0.57
CA PHE A 32 5.37 4.06 1.11
C PHE A 32 5.46 5.23 0.12
N ILE A 33 6.65 5.54 -0.39
CA ILE A 33 6.86 6.65 -1.33
C ILE A 33 6.06 6.43 -2.62
N LEU A 34 6.08 5.20 -3.14
CA LEU A 34 5.35 4.83 -4.35
C LEU A 34 3.84 4.92 -4.18
N PHE A 35 3.35 4.72 -2.96
CA PHE A 35 1.92 4.77 -2.62
C PHE A 35 1.38 6.18 -2.39
N ILE A 36 2.24 7.18 -2.15
CA ILE A 36 1.83 8.58 -1.96
C ILE A 36 0.95 9.11 -3.10
N PRO A 37 1.34 9.03 -4.39
CA PRO A 37 0.50 9.55 -5.47
C PRO A 37 -0.87 8.87 -5.54
N ILE A 38 -0.96 7.57 -5.22
CA ILE A 38 -2.21 6.81 -5.17
C ILE A 38 -3.07 7.27 -3.99
N SER A 39 -2.46 7.47 -2.83
CA SER A 39 -3.10 7.95 -1.62
C SER A 39 -3.67 9.36 -1.78
N LEU A 40 -2.92 10.27 -2.41
CA LEU A 40 -3.40 11.61 -2.75
C LEU A 40 -4.57 11.56 -3.73
N TYR A 41 -4.50 10.66 -4.73
CA TYR A 41 -5.61 10.45 -5.65
C TYR A 41 -6.86 9.94 -4.94
N LEU A 42 -6.73 8.94 -4.06
CA LEU A 42 -7.84 8.42 -3.26
C LEU A 42 -8.42 9.51 -2.34
N ALA A 43 -7.56 10.33 -1.72
CA ALA A 43 -7.99 11.40 -0.83
C ALA A 43 -8.80 12.49 -1.54
N ALA A 44 -8.61 12.67 -2.85
CA ALA A 44 -9.41 13.56 -3.67
C ALA A 44 -10.81 12.99 -4.01
N THR A 45 -11.13 11.76 -3.61
CA THR A 45 -12.43 11.14 -3.86
C THR A 45 -13.36 11.24 -2.63
N PRO A 46 -14.68 11.46 -2.81
CA PRO A 46 -15.63 11.60 -1.70
C PRO A 46 -15.72 10.35 -0.80
N ARG A 47 -15.32 9.19 -1.31
CA ARG A 47 -15.40 7.92 -0.58
C ARG A 47 -14.25 7.74 0.42
N PHE A 48 -13.11 8.35 0.14
CA PHE A 48 -11.88 8.12 0.90
C PHE A 48 -11.32 9.39 1.53
N GLU A 49 -11.64 10.60 1.06
CA GLU A 49 -11.30 11.89 1.70
C GLU A 49 -10.00 11.87 2.54
N TRP A 50 -10.07 12.19 3.82
CA TRP A 50 -8.94 12.16 4.74
C TRP A 50 -8.37 10.76 5.00
N TRP A 51 -9.19 9.71 4.88
CA TRP A 51 -8.74 8.32 5.04
C TRP A 51 -7.75 7.90 3.96
N GLY A 52 -7.83 8.49 2.76
CA GLY A 52 -6.89 8.28 1.67
C GLY A 52 -5.44 8.51 2.10
N MET A 53 -5.19 9.50 2.97
CA MET A 53 -3.86 9.88 3.46
C MET A 53 -3.26 8.91 4.49
N VAL A 54 -4.10 8.08 5.12
CA VAL A 54 -3.65 7.15 6.16
C VAL A 54 -3.01 5.90 5.56
N PHE A 55 -3.43 5.48 4.36
CA PHE A 55 -2.98 4.23 3.74
C PHE A 55 -1.46 4.09 3.57
N PRO A 56 -0.71 5.12 3.11
CA PRO A 56 0.74 5.03 3.05
C PRO A 56 1.39 4.77 4.42
N LEU A 57 0.83 5.34 5.50
CA LEU A 57 1.40 5.23 6.84
C LEU A 57 1.43 3.78 7.34
N PHE A 58 0.53 2.93 6.88
CA PHE A 58 0.57 1.50 7.17
C PHE A 58 1.85 0.82 6.67
N TYR A 59 2.42 1.26 5.54
CA TYR A 59 3.71 0.74 5.07
C TYR A 59 4.88 1.17 5.96
N LEU A 60 4.86 2.39 6.48
CA LEU A 60 5.87 2.85 7.45
C LEU A 60 5.76 2.08 8.78
N GLY A 61 4.55 1.90 9.30
CA GLY A 61 4.30 1.07 10.46
C GLY A 61 4.78 -0.37 10.25
N ALA A 62 4.46 -0.95 9.09
CA ALA A 62 4.92 -2.29 8.73
C ALA A 62 6.46 -2.38 8.63
N ALA A 63 7.13 -1.34 8.12
CA ALA A 63 8.59 -1.26 8.07
C ALA A 63 9.21 -1.28 9.47
N TYR A 64 8.61 -0.55 10.40
CA TYR A 64 9.04 -0.52 11.80
C TYR A 64 8.96 -1.91 12.46
N PHE A 65 7.83 -2.61 12.33
CA PHE A 65 7.68 -3.97 12.87
C PHE A 65 8.55 -5.01 12.16
N LEU A 66 8.80 -4.82 10.86
CA LEU A 66 9.64 -5.74 10.10
C LEU A 66 11.10 -5.63 10.55
N ARG A 67 11.56 -4.40 10.89
CA ARG A 67 12.87 -4.16 11.50
C ARG A 67 13.01 -4.81 12.88
N LYS A 68 11.91 -4.96 13.62
CA LYS A 68 11.85 -5.73 14.88
C LYS A 68 11.70 -7.25 14.66
N ASN A 69 11.76 -7.72 13.41
CA ASN A 69 11.59 -9.13 13.03
C ASN A 69 10.19 -9.71 13.33
N ILE A 70 9.18 -8.86 13.59
CA ILE A 70 7.80 -9.29 13.87
C ILE A 70 6.98 -9.29 12.58
N ARG A 71 7.20 -10.32 11.75
CA ARG A 71 6.65 -10.38 10.38
C ARG A 71 5.13 -10.41 10.33
N TRP A 72 4.49 -11.07 11.29
CA TRP A 72 3.03 -11.16 11.35
C TRP A 72 2.39 -9.77 11.50
N LEU A 73 2.92 -8.91 12.38
CA LEU A 73 2.42 -7.53 12.54
C LEU A 73 2.64 -6.70 11.27
N SER A 74 3.79 -6.86 10.61
CA SER A 74 4.03 -6.20 9.32
C SER A 74 3.04 -6.65 8.24
N ALA A 75 2.76 -7.96 8.14
CA ALA A 75 1.77 -8.49 7.21
C ALA A 75 0.35 -7.99 7.54
N MET A 76 -0.02 -8.00 8.82
CA MET A 76 -1.30 -7.49 9.29
C MET A 76 -1.48 -6.01 8.93
N LEU A 77 -0.44 -5.18 9.09
CA LEU A 77 -0.47 -3.75 8.75
C LEU A 77 -0.57 -3.50 7.25
N ILE A 78 0.02 -4.34 6.41
CA ILE A 78 -0.06 -4.18 4.95
C ILE A 78 -1.40 -4.69 4.39
N SER A 79 -2.07 -5.59 5.11
CA SER A 79 -3.32 -6.21 4.67
C SER A 79 -4.45 -5.23 4.28
N PRO A 80 -4.70 -4.10 4.97
CA PRO A 80 -5.73 -3.15 4.57
C PRO A 80 -5.43 -2.53 3.19
N ASN A 81 -4.16 -2.25 2.89
CA ASN A 81 -3.75 -1.72 1.59
C ASN A 81 -3.94 -2.75 0.47
N ILE A 82 -3.62 -4.03 0.74
CA ILE A 82 -3.86 -5.11 -0.24
C ILE A 82 -5.36 -5.29 -0.49
N LEU A 83 -6.18 -5.30 0.56
CA LEU A 83 -7.63 -5.43 0.44
C LEU A 83 -8.24 -4.25 -0.31
N LEU A 84 -7.81 -3.03 -0.02
CA LEU A 84 -8.24 -1.82 -0.71
C LEU A 84 -7.97 -1.92 -2.21
N ILE A 85 -6.75 -2.32 -2.58
CA ILE A 85 -6.36 -2.43 -3.99
C ILE A 85 -7.12 -3.57 -4.67
N GLY A 86 -7.28 -4.72 -4.00
CA GLY A 86 -8.09 -5.82 -4.53
C GLY A 86 -9.53 -5.40 -4.78
N TRP A 87 -10.11 -4.62 -3.87
CA TRP A 87 -11.45 -4.06 -4.03
C TRP A 87 -11.52 -3.06 -5.17
N ILE A 88 -10.57 -2.14 -5.32
CA ILE A 88 -10.48 -1.22 -6.47
C ILE A 88 -10.40 -2.02 -7.78
N GLY A 89 -9.52 -3.04 -7.82
CA GLY A 89 -9.38 -4.01 -8.90
C GLY A 89 -10.72 -4.62 -9.32
N PHE A 90 -11.42 -5.19 -8.34
CA PHE A 90 -12.72 -5.81 -8.54
C PHE A 90 -13.75 -4.79 -9.04
N THR A 91 -13.85 -3.62 -8.43
CA THR A 91 -14.84 -2.61 -8.84
C THR A 91 -14.65 -2.15 -10.28
N VAL A 92 -13.42 -2.02 -10.77
CA VAL A 92 -13.17 -1.62 -12.17
C VAL A 92 -13.47 -2.73 -13.16
N MET A 93 -13.34 -4.00 -12.77
CA MET A 93 -13.65 -5.14 -13.65
C MET A 93 -15.16 -5.41 -13.79
N PHE A 94 -15.94 -5.11 -12.74
CA PHE A 94 -17.36 -5.47 -12.65
C PHE A 94 -18.31 -4.26 -12.76
N GLN A 95 -17.78 -3.08 -13.07
CA GLN A 95 -18.53 -1.86 -13.36
C GLN A 95 -18.54 -1.60 -14.87
#